data_AF-A0A2V9K7B8-F1
#
_entry.id   AF-A0A2V9K7B8-F1
#
_cell.length_a   1.000
_cell.length_b   1.000
_cell.length_c   1.000
_cell.angle_alpha   90.00
_cell.angle_beta   90.00
_cell.angle_gamma   90.00
#
_symmetry.space_group_name_H-M   'P 1'
#
loop_
_entity.id
_entity.type
_entity.pdbx_description
1 polymer ?
#
loop_
_entity_poly.entity_id
_entity_poly.type
_entity_poly.pdbx_seq_one_letter_code
_entity_poly.pdbx_strand_id
1 'polypeptide(L)'
;MKRNPWFTHPILVLLLFGSLGAAPAAAADAAKVTVNWDKVVRVSKTTATLQVVVNPPLRRGSAIHDRVFQVLRDLRADYVRYVPWLPYPKLGVAELDPPRSGRTSWDFSLIDPLAIDFFEATAGHPVIIN
;
A
#
# COMPACT_ATOMS: atom_id res chain seq x y z
N MET A 1 -79.17 -27.05 -50.17
CA MET A 1 -78.99 -25.86 -49.33
C MET A 1 -77.80 -26.11 -48.39
N LYS A 2 -76.88 -25.15 -48.30
CA LYS A 2 -75.44 -25.35 -47.99
C LYS A 2 -75.13 -25.77 -46.54
N ARG A 3 -74.16 -26.68 -46.38
CA ARG A 3 -73.61 -27.26 -45.14
C ARG A 3 -72.34 -26.53 -44.68
N ASN A 4 -72.31 -26.17 -43.39
CA ASN A 4 -71.17 -26.08 -42.44
C ASN A 4 -69.96 -25.20 -42.88
N PRO A 5 -68.82 -25.03 -42.16
CA PRO A 5 -68.33 -25.73 -40.93
C PRO A 5 -67.54 -24.87 -39.88
N TRP A 6 -66.96 -25.59 -38.89
CA TRP A 6 -65.77 -25.30 -38.06
C TRP A 6 -65.97 -24.55 -36.72
N PHE A 7 -66.00 -25.27 -35.59
CA PHE A 7 -64.85 -25.70 -34.76
C PHE A 7 -64.15 -24.55 -34.01
N THR A 8 -64.66 -24.28 -32.81
CA THR A 8 -64.03 -23.49 -31.75
C THR A 8 -62.73 -24.16 -31.28
N HIS A 9 -61.58 -23.58 -31.61
CA HIS A 9 -60.29 -23.90 -31.00
C HIS A 9 -59.84 -22.72 -30.11
N PRO A 10 -59.34 -22.95 -28.89
CA PRO A 10 -58.85 -21.88 -28.04
C PRO A 10 -57.49 -21.38 -28.56
N ILE A 11 -57.30 -20.06 -28.47
CA ILE A 11 -56.10 -19.33 -28.88
C ILE A 11 -54.93 -19.75 -27.99
N LEU A 12 -53.95 -20.42 -28.59
CA LEU A 12 -52.65 -20.72 -27.99
C LEU A 12 -51.75 -19.48 -28.16
N VAL A 13 -51.57 -18.69 -27.10
CA VAL A 13 -50.62 -17.58 -27.06
C VAL A 13 -49.21 -18.16 -26.87
N LEU A 14 -48.40 -18.17 -27.93
CA LEU A 14 -46.99 -18.52 -27.86
C LEU A 14 -46.20 -17.35 -27.24
N LEU A 15 -45.70 -17.55 -26.02
CA LEU A 15 -44.73 -16.67 -25.37
C LEU A 15 -43.35 -16.83 -26.04
N LEU A 16 -42.96 -15.86 -26.85
CA LEU A 16 -41.59 -15.69 -27.34
C LEU A 16 -40.71 -15.19 -26.19
N PHE A 17 -40.17 -16.11 -25.39
CA PHE A 17 -39.01 -15.83 -24.54
C PHE A 17 -37.77 -15.72 -25.43
N GLY A 18 -37.46 -14.50 -25.87
CA GLY A 18 -36.16 -14.18 -26.45
C GLY A 18 -35.09 -14.37 -25.38
N SER A 19 -34.34 -15.45 -25.48
CA SER A 19 -33.12 -15.64 -24.70
C SER A 19 -32.12 -14.55 -25.07
N LEU A 20 -31.93 -13.57 -24.18
CA LEU A 20 -30.70 -12.80 -24.12
C LEU A 20 -29.59 -13.78 -23.75
N GLY A 21 -29.03 -14.45 -24.74
CA GLY A 21 -27.78 -15.19 -24.58
C GLY A 21 -26.72 -14.20 -24.14
N ALA A 22 -26.25 -14.33 -22.90
CA ALA A 22 -25.03 -13.66 -22.47
C ALA A 22 -23.93 -14.11 -23.43
N ALA A 23 -23.42 -13.19 -24.25
CA ALA A 23 -22.26 -13.47 -25.08
C ALA A 23 -21.13 -13.89 -24.12
N PRO A 24 -20.48 -15.05 -24.34
CA PRO A 24 -19.33 -15.42 -23.54
C PRO A 24 -18.29 -14.30 -23.70
N ALA A 25 -17.83 -13.75 -22.58
CA ALA A 25 -16.68 -12.86 -22.59
C ALA A 25 -15.54 -13.62 -23.27
N ALA A 26 -15.07 -13.11 -24.42
CA ALA A 26 -13.95 -13.71 -25.11
C ALA A 26 -12.77 -13.78 -24.14
N ALA A 27 -12.29 -14.99 -23.86
CA ALA A 27 -11.06 -15.17 -23.11
C ALA A 27 -9.96 -14.42 -23.88
N ALA A 28 -9.33 -13.44 -23.26
CA ALA A 28 -8.20 -12.77 -23.87
C ALA A 28 -7.08 -13.80 -24.07
N ASP A 29 -6.64 -13.97 -25.32
CA ASP A 29 -5.49 -14.82 -25.60
C ASP A 29 -4.28 -14.36 -24.78
N ALA A 30 -3.56 -15.31 -24.20
CA ALA A 30 -2.39 -15.02 -23.39
C ALA A 30 -1.33 -14.29 -24.25
N ALA A 31 -1.00 -13.05 -23.88
CA ALA A 31 0.00 -12.27 -24.58
C ALA A 31 1.38 -12.96 -24.51
N LYS A 32 1.95 -13.33 -25.65
CA LYS A 32 3.31 -13.87 -25.74
C LYS A 32 4.32 -12.74 -25.56
N VAL A 33 5.00 -12.71 -24.42
CA VAL A 33 6.09 -11.75 -24.15
C VAL A 33 7.40 -12.31 -24.72
N THR A 34 7.97 -11.63 -25.71
CA THR A 34 9.31 -11.91 -26.22
C THR A 34 10.25 -10.77 -25.81
N VAL A 35 11.42 -11.11 -25.27
CA VAL A 35 12.45 -10.13 -24.84
C VAL A 35 13.64 -10.21 -25.79
N ASN A 36 14.06 -9.06 -26.32
CA ASN A 36 15.33 -8.92 -27.02
C ASN A 36 16.31 -8.15 -26.13
N TRP A 37 17.35 -8.83 -25.64
CA TRP A 37 18.33 -8.28 -24.71
C TRP A 37 19.35 -7.34 -25.38
N ASP A 38 19.47 -7.38 -26.71
CA ASP A 38 20.38 -6.52 -27.48
C ASP A 38 19.74 -5.17 -27.86
N LYS A 39 18.43 -5.00 -27.57
CA LYS A 39 17.68 -3.79 -27.90
C LYS A 39 17.21 -3.05 -26.65
N VAL A 40 17.94 -2.00 -26.26
CA VAL A 40 17.48 -1.06 -25.24
C VAL A 40 16.37 -0.19 -25.81
N VAL A 41 15.15 -0.33 -25.28
CA VAL A 41 13.99 0.50 -25.68
C VAL A 41 13.87 1.78 -24.85
N ARG A 42 14.33 1.76 -23.60
CA ARG A 42 14.34 2.89 -22.67
C ARG A 42 15.25 2.60 -21.49
N VAL A 43 15.83 3.64 -20.91
CA VAL A 43 16.51 3.58 -19.60
C VAL A 43 15.56 4.13 -18.54
N SER A 44 15.22 3.31 -17.54
CA SER A 44 14.46 3.76 -16.37
C SER A 44 15.44 4.25 -15.30
N LYS A 45 15.31 5.51 -14.87
CA LYS A 45 16.07 6.06 -13.73
C LYS A 45 15.13 6.16 -12.54
N THR A 46 15.38 5.37 -11.51
CA THR A 46 14.54 5.29 -10.32
C THR A 46 15.42 5.30 -9.08
N THR A 47 14.98 6.04 -8.06
CA THR A 47 15.59 6.04 -6.74
C THR A 47 14.66 5.32 -5.78
N ALA A 48 15.15 4.30 -5.08
CA ALA A 48 14.38 3.64 -4.04
C ALA A 48 14.24 4.59 -2.84
N THR A 49 13.01 4.81 -2.39
CA THR A 49 12.67 5.62 -1.21
C THR A 49 11.72 4.84 -0.30
N LEU A 50 11.68 5.18 0.98
CA LEU A 50 10.85 4.51 1.99
C LEU A 50 10.45 5.50 3.10
N GLN A 51 9.30 5.27 3.72
CA GLN A 51 8.93 5.96 4.96
C GLN A 51 9.09 5.02 6.16
N VAL A 52 9.83 5.47 7.16
CA VAL A 52 9.91 4.82 8.47
C VAL A 52 8.97 5.57 9.39
N VAL A 53 7.78 5.01 9.58
CA VAL A 53 6.77 5.53 10.50
C VAL A 53 7.04 4.95 11.88
N VAL A 54 7.40 5.80 12.84
CA VAL A 54 7.77 5.32 14.19
C VAL A 54 6.58 4.76 14.95
N ASN A 55 6.79 3.63 15.60
CA ASN A 55 5.76 2.93 16.37
C ASN A 55 6.41 2.08 17.49
N PRO A 56 5.63 1.58 18.47
CA PRO A 56 6.18 0.78 19.56
C PRO A 56 6.93 -0.49 19.12
N PRO A 57 6.48 -1.23 18.09
CA PRO A 57 7.26 -2.36 17.54
C PRO A 57 8.64 -2.00 17.00
N LEU A 58 8.92 -0.74 16.65
CA LEU A 58 10.28 -0.33 16.24
C LEU A 58 11.19 0.01 17.42
N ARG A 59 10.75 -0.12 18.68
CA ARG A 59 11.60 0.18 19.84
C ARG A 59 12.52 -0.99 20.18
N ARG A 60 13.71 -0.66 20.69
CA ARG A 60 14.67 -1.63 21.24
C ARG A 60 13.98 -2.57 22.23
N GLY A 61 14.27 -3.87 22.12
CA GLY A 61 13.66 -4.92 22.93
C GLY A 61 12.34 -5.48 22.37
N SER A 62 11.79 -4.93 21.29
CA SER A 62 10.71 -5.59 20.56
C SER A 62 11.21 -6.80 19.76
N ALA A 63 10.31 -7.71 19.41
CA ALA A 63 10.65 -8.90 18.63
C ALA A 63 11.13 -8.62 17.20
N ILE A 64 10.85 -7.44 16.65
CA ILE A 64 11.16 -7.11 15.23
C ILE A 64 12.21 -6.02 15.07
N HIS A 65 12.61 -5.36 16.15
CA HIS A 65 13.52 -4.20 16.16
C HIS A 65 14.75 -4.41 15.25
N ASP A 66 15.58 -5.39 15.61
CA ASP A 66 16.88 -5.59 14.97
C ASP A 66 16.72 -5.93 13.50
N ARG A 67 15.71 -6.75 13.17
CA ARG A 67 15.46 -7.16 11.80
C ARG A 67 15.01 -5.99 10.94
N VAL A 68 14.16 -5.11 11.45
CA VAL A 68 13.70 -3.94 10.68
C VAL A 68 14.86 -3.01 10.35
N PHE A 69 15.68 -2.64 11.33
CA PHE A 69 16.81 -1.73 11.08
C PHE A 69 17.94 -2.40 10.27
N GLN A 70 18.10 -3.72 10.37
CA GLN A 70 18.97 -4.46 9.44
C GLN A 70 18.46 -4.37 8.00
N VAL A 71 17.17 -4.65 7.75
CA VAL A 71 16.60 -4.57 6.39
C VAL A 71 16.67 -3.16 5.83
N LEU A 72 16.47 -2.14 6.68
CA LEU A 72 16.60 -0.75 6.29
C LEU A 72 18.03 -0.43 5.79
N ARG A 73 19.06 -0.91 6.50
CA ARG A 73 20.47 -0.81 6.05
C ARG A 73 20.68 -1.52 4.72
N ASP A 74 20.22 -2.76 4.64
CA ASP A 74 20.45 -3.62 3.47
C ASP A 74 19.76 -3.06 2.20
N LEU A 75 18.66 -2.33 2.36
CA LEU A 75 17.93 -1.71 1.25
C LEU A 75 18.72 -0.59 0.58
N ARG A 76 19.57 0.13 1.33
CA ARG A 76 20.39 1.25 0.82
C ARG A 76 19.58 2.28 0.03
N ALA A 77 18.35 2.53 0.47
CA ALA A 77 17.46 3.51 -0.14
C ALA A 77 17.92 4.94 0.16
N ASP A 78 17.71 5.83 -0.80
CA ASP A 78 17.93 7.26 -0.62
C ASP A 78 16.62 7.92 -0.23
N TYR A 79 16.69 9.07 0.44
CA TYR A 79 15.55 9.87 0.87
C TYR A 79 14.55 9.08 1.73
N VAL A 80 15.06 8.18 2.57
CA VAL A 80 14.24 7.54 3.59
C VAL A 80 13.72 8.61 4.54
N ARG A 81 12.41 8.65 4.75
CA ARG A 81 11.75 9.67 5.57
C ARG A 81 11.40 9.12 6.96
N TYR A 82 11.97 9.74 8.00
CA TYR A 82 11.61 9.50 9.39
C TYR A 82 10.32 10.26 9.72
N VAL A 83 9.30 9.54 10.19
CA VAL A 83 7.97 10.13 10.45
C VAL A 83 7.49 9.81 11.86
N PRO A 84 7.58 10.77 12.79
CA PRO A 84 6.80 10.77 14.02
C PRO A 84 5.30 10.65 13.70
N TRP A 85 4.62 9.69 14.35
CA TRP A 85 3.23 9.37 14.01
C TRP A 85 2.26 9.79 15.11
N LEU A 86 1.19 10.50 14.73
CA LEU A 86 0.19 11.09 15.64
C LEU A 86 -0.40 10.11 16.68
N PRO A 87 -0.68 8.84 16.37
CA PRO A 87 -1.17 7.87 17.35
C PRO A 87 -0.20 7.59 18.51
N TYR A 88 1.08 7.92 18.38
CA TYR A 88 2.10 7.72 19.39
C TYR A 88 2.80 9.05 19.73
N PRO A 89 2.09 10.02 20.36
CA PRO A 89 2.61 11.37 20.57
C PRO A 89 3.90 11.39 21.38
N LYS A 90 4.07 10.46 22.34
CA LYS A 90 5.30 10.32 23.13
C LYS A 90 6.54 9.88 22.31
N LEU A 91 6.35 9.43 21.07
CA LEU A 91 7.44 9.12 20.12
C LEU A 91 7.75 10.29 19.17
N GLY A 92 7.04 11.41 19.28
CA GLY A 92 7.23 12.60 18.44
C GLY A 92 7.30 13.92 19.19
N VAL A 93 6.93 13.95 20.47
CA VAL A 93 6.91 15.15 21.31
C VAL A 93 7.65 14.87 22.60
N ALA A 94 8.72 15.62 22.86
CA ALA A 94 9.51 15.51 24.09
C ALA A 94 8.96 16.37 25.24
N GLU A 95 8.22 17.44 24.95
CA GLU A 95 7.58 18.28 25.96
C GLU A 95 6.31 17.59 26.47
N LEU A 96 6.46 16.73 27.50
CA LEU A 96 5.35 15.97 28.07
C LEU A 96 4.65 16.68 29.23
N ASP A 97 5.31 17.65 29.85
CA ASP A 97 4.81 18.42 30.98
C ASP A 97 4.80 19.92 30.66
N PRO A 98 3.77 20.68 31.08
CA PRO A 98 3.74 22.11 30.87
C PRO A 98 4.84 22.83 31.68
N PRO A 99 5.33 23.99 31.22
CA PRO A 99 6.29 24.80 31.97
C PRO A 99 5.77 25.13 33.38
N ARG A 100 6.63 24.99 34.39
CA ARG A 100 6.28 25.26 35.80
C ARG A 100 7.46 25.88 36.54
N SER A 101 7.18 26.84 37.41
CA SER A 101 8.18 27.49 38.28
C SER A 101 9.38 28.05 37.50
N GLY A 102 9.12 28.63 36.32
CA GLY A 102 10.15 29.21 35.45
C GLY A 102 11.04 28.19 34.73
N ARG A 103 10.64 26.91 34.67
CA ARG A 103 11.41 25.83 34.01
C ARG A 103 10.56 25.10 32.98
N THR A 104 11.23 24.57 31.95
CA THR A 104 10.66 23.64 30.95
C THR A 104 11.22 22.23 31.18
N SER A 105 10.49 21.23 30.68
CA SER A 105 10.83 19.81 30.83
C SER A 105 10.76 19.11 29.48
N TRP A 106 11.76 18.28 29.16
CA TRP A 106 11.84 17.56 27.90
C TRP A 106 12.29 16.11 28.16
N ASP A 107 11.52 15.14 27.68
CA ASP A 107 11.82 13.71 27.78
C ASP A 107 12.06 13.11 26.40
N PHE A 108 13.32 12.85 26.09
CA PHE A 108 13.74 12.22 24.85
C PHE A 108 13.94 10.71 24.96
N SER A 109 13.67 10.11 26.13
CA SER A 109 13.97 8.69 26.40
C SER A 109 13.29 7.71 25.44
N LEU A 110 12.17 8.12 24.84
CA LEU A 110 11.43 7.33 23.87
C LEU A 110 11.73 7.70 22.40
N ILE A 111 12.26 8.90 22.15
CA ILE A 111 12.49 9.44 20.80
C ILE A 111 13.91 9.13 20.35
N ASP A 112 14.91 9.46 21.17
CA ASP A 112 16.32 9.39 20.78
C ASP A 112 16.75 7.98 20.36
N PRO A 113 16.38 6.89 21.07
CA PRO A 113 16.80 5.56 20.63
C PRO A 113 16.34 5.23 19.21
N LEU A 114 15.10 5.55 18.86
CA LEU A 114 14.54 5.32 17.53
C LEU A 114 15.22 6.18 16.46
N ALA A 115 15.45 7.45 16.77
CA ALA A 115 16.12 8.38 15.85
C ALA A 115 17.57 7.92 15.60
N ILE A 116 18.30 7.54 16.63
CA ILE A 116 19.66 7.01 16.54
C ILE A 116 19.68 5.75 15.65
N ASP A 117 18.82 4.77 15.95
CA ASP A 117 18.77 3.52 15.17
C ASP A 117 18.41 3.79 13.70
N PHE A 118 17.55 4.77 13.43
CA PHE A 118 17.24 5.24 12.08
C PHE A 118 18.46 5.86 11.37
N PHE A 119 19.17 6.79 12.02
CA PHE A 119 20.33 7.44 11.42
C PHE A 119 21.48 6.47 11.19
N GLU A 120 21.73 5.56 12.13
CA GLU A 120 22.70 4.49 11.96
C GLU A 120 22.31 3.55 10.80
N ALA A 121 21.02 3.23 10.69
CA ALA A 121 20.53 2.36 9.64
C ALA A 121 20.52 2.99 8.24
N THR A 122 20.65 4.31 8.14
CA THR A 122 20.63 5.06 6.89
C THR A 122 21.95 5.78 6.63
N ALA A 123 22.99 5.49 7.41
CA ALA A 123 24.28 6.14 7.32
C ALA A 123 24.86 6.06 5.90
N GLY A 124 25.33 7.20 5.39
CA GLY A 124 25.87 7.31 4.03
C GLY A 124 24.82 7.52 2.93
N HIS A 125 23.53 7.56 3.27
CA HIS A 125 22.43 7.85 2.35
C HIS A 125 21.68 9.13 2.79
N PRO A 126 21.16 9.96 1.87
CA PRO A 126 20.37 11.13 2.21
C PRO A 126 19.03 10.72 2.87
N VAL A 127 18.57 11.48 3.85
CA VAL A 127 17.32 11.21 4.58
C VAL A 127 16.42 12.45 4.66
N ILE A 128 15.17 12.26 5.03
CA ILE A 128 14.19 13.34 5.30
C ILE A 128 13.72 13.21 6.74
N ILE A 129 13.82 14.28 7.52
CA ILE A 129 13.28 14.39 8.89
C ILE A 129 12.05 15.29 8.86
N ASN A 130 11.04 14.91 9.64
CA ASN A 130 9.71 15.52 9.59
C ASN A 130 9.34 16.33 10.82
#